data_AF-A0A0S8EML9-F1
#
_entry.id   AF-A0A0S8EML9-F1
#
_cell.length_a   1.000
_cell.length_b   1.000
_cell.length_c   1.000
_cell.angle_alpha   90.00
_cell.angle_beta   90.00
_cell.angle_gamma   90.00
#
_symmetry.space_group_name_H-M   'P 1'
#
loop_
_entity.id
_entity.type
_entity.pdbx_description
1 polymer ?
#
loop_
_entity_poly.entity_id
_entity_poly.type
_entity_poly.pdbx_seq_one_letter_code
_entity_poly.pdbx_strand_id
1 'polypeptide(L)'
;MEFLATTIIPASVSDLQRRLTIGELPRWCASIEKVLRDEKTSGEIYSVWGVFETNREELRNGVRFSLSSCPMAMQWTVTTGHQPSPQHTVIHCTINRTEQDPDFINSLQQFVEDWKAGLETHW
;
A
#
# COMPACT_ATOMS: atom_id res chain seq x y z
N MET A 1 4.44 12.97 -7.12
CA MET A 1 5.44 11.93 -7.46
C MET A 1 4.81 10.55 -7.32
N GLU A 2 5.29 9.58 -8.09
CA GLU A 2 4.81 8.19 -8.09
C GLU A 2 5.96 7.20 -7.89
N PHE A 3 5.65 6.07 -7.26
CA PHE A 3 6.58 4.99 -6.94
C PHE A 3 5.87 3.66 -7.24
N LEU A 4 6.53 2.77 -8.01
CA LEU A 4 5.92 1.54 -8.49
C LEU A 4 6.81 0.33 -8.23
N ALA A 5 6.18 -0.76 -7.82
CA ALA A 5 6.73 -2.10 -7.88
C ALA A 5 5.71 -3.05 -8.51
N THR A 6 6.23 -4.13 -9.09
CA THR A 6 5.40 -5.21 -9.63
C THR A 6 5.90 -6.54 -9.11
N THR A 7 4.96 -7.46 -8.91
CA THR A 7 5.25 -8.85 -8.55
C THR A 7 4.28 -9.79 -9.22
N ILE A 8 4.64 -11.07 -9.29
CA ILE A 8 3.82 -12.14 -9.84
C ILE A 8 3.42 -13.04 -8.68
N ILE A 9 2.16 -12.91 -8.28
CA ILE A 9 1.52 -13.71 -7.24
C ILE A 9 0.20 -14.25 -7.78
N PRO A 10 -0.26 -15.44 -7.34
CA PRO A 10 -1.54 -16.01 -7.78
C PRO A 10 -2.72 -15.30 -7.08
N ALA A 11 -2.86 -14.00 -7.31
CA ALA A 11 -3.88 -13.14 -6.71
C ALA A 11 -5.03 -12.90 -7.68
N SER A 12 -6.26 -13.19 -7.26
CA SER A 12 -7.44 -12.60 -7.90
C SER A 12 -7.78 -11.24 -7.28
N VAL A 13 -8.58 -10.43 -7.98
CA VAL A 13 -9.11 -9.15 -7.45
C VAL A 13 -9.84 -9.38 -6.12
N SER A 14 -10.68 -10.41 -6.04
CA SER A 14 -11.42 -10.76 -4.83
C SER A 14 -10.50 -11.19 -3.68
N ASP A 15 -9.34 -11.76 -3.98
CA ASP A 15 -8.34 -12.09 -2.95
C ASP A 15 -7.67 -10.83 -2.40
N LEU A 16 -7.31 -9.88 -3.27
CA LEU A 16 -6.77 -8.58 -2.84
C LEU A 16 -7.76 -7.86 -1.93
N GLN A 17 -9.02 -7.74 -2.36
CA GLN A 17 -10.08 -7.11 -1.55
C GLN A 17 -10.27 -7.84 -0.22
N ARG A 18 -10.31 -9.18 -0.22
CA ARG A 18 -10.55 -9.94 1.02
C ARG A 18 -9.38 -9.92 2.01
N ARG A 19 -8.13 -9.99 1.52
CA ARG A 19 -6.93 -10.21 2.36
C ARG A 19 -6.22 -8.93 2.78
N LEU A 20 -6.26 -7.91 1.93
CA LEU A 20 -5.60 -6.63 2.19
C LEU A 20 -6.54 -5.74 3.00
N THR A 21 -6.71 -6.08 4.28
CA THR A 21 -7.46 -5.30 5.27
C THR A 21 -6.51 -4.38 6.05
N ILE A 22 -7.07 -3.41 6.78
CA ILE A 22 -6.26 -2.53 7.64
C ILE A 22 -5.55 -3.35 8.73
N GLY A 23 -6.26 -4.26 9.39
CA GLY A 23 -5.71 -5.14 10.43
C GLY A 23 -4.50 -5.98 10.02
N GLU A 24 -4.37 -6.30 8.73
CA GLU A 24 -3.28 -7.13 8.20
C GLU A 24 -2.12 -6.31 7.63
N LEU A 25 -2.17 -4.98 7.65
CA LEU A 25 -1.14 -4.13 7.02
C LEU A 25 0.31 -4.46 7.44
N PRO A 26 0.63 -4.71 8.73
CA PRO A 26 1.98 -5.07 9.15
C PRO A 26 2.50 -6.41 8.61
N ARG A 27 1.60 -7.32 8.23
CA ARG A 27 1.96 -8.56 7.55
C ARG A 27 2.44 -8.29 6.13
N TRP A 28 1.86 -7.30 5.45
CA TRP A 28 2.08 -7.05 4.03
C TRP A 28 3.20 -6.04 3.75
N CYS A 29 3.55 -5.19 4.71
CA CYS A 29 4.54 -4.14 4.50
C CYS A 29 5.32 -3.88 5.80
N ALA A 30 6.63 -4.17 5.77
CA ALA A 30 7.51 -3.99 6.93
C ALA A 30 7.63 -2.51 7.39
N SER A 31 7.41 -1.56 6.48
CA SER A 31 7.33 -0.14 6.81
C SER A 31 6.08 0.25 7.64
N ILE A 32 5.11 -0.66 7.82
CA ILE A 32 3.96 -0.50 8.72
C ILE A 32 4.16 -1.44 9.92
N GLU A 33 4.45 -0.89 11.08
CA GLU A 33 4.84 -1.70 12.24
C GLU A 33 3.63 -2.30 12.97
N LYS A 34 2.56 -1.53 13.13
CA LYS A 34 1.36 -1.96 13.88
C LYS A 34 0.11 -1.21 13.47
N VAL A 35 -1.02 -1.87 13.68
CA VAL A 35 -2.36 -1.28 13.59
C VAL A 35 -2.78 -0.85 14.99
N LEU A 36 -3.14 0.42 15.14
CA LEU A 36 -3.63 1.00 16.39
C LEU A 36 -5.16 0.92 16.47
N ARG A 37 -5.84 1.06 15.33
CA ARG A 37 -7.30 0.97 15.20
C ARG A 37 -7.69 0.39 13.85
N ASP A 38 -8.70 -0.48 13.83
CA ASP A 38 -9.28 -1.05 12.60
C ASP A 38 -10.82 -0.99 12.66
N GLU A 39 -11.41 -0.19 11.79
CA GLU A 39 -12.85 -0.02 11.59
C GLU A 39 -13.28 -0.53 10.19
N LYS A 40 -12.51 -1.46 9.61
CA LYS A 40 -12.65 -2.07 8.27
C LYS A 40 -12.34 -1.15 7.09
N THR A 41 -12.91 0.05 7.07
CA THR A 41 -12.71 1.04 5.99
C THR A 41 -11.88 2.25 6.42
N SER A 42 -11.73 2.44 7.72
CA SER A 42 -10.91 3.45 8.36
C SER A 42 -10.12 2.81 9.49
N GLY A 43 -9.06 3.47 9.94
CA GLY A 43 -8.24 2.98 11.02
C GLY A 43 -7.06 3.89 11.26
N GLU A 44 -6.20 3.48 12.17
CA GLU A 44 -5.01 4.22 12.54
C GLU A 44 -3.83 3.24 12.58
N ILE A 45 -2.72 3.63 11.97
CA ILE A 45 -1.51 2.80 11.86
C ILE A 45 -0.31 3.55 12.41
N TYR A 46 0.69 2.79 12.85
CA TYR A 46 2.03 3.29 13.14
C TYR A 46 3.00 2.74 12.09
N SER A 47 3.67 3.64 11.38
CA SER A 47 4.64 3.35 10.33
C SER A 47 5.98 4.02 10.61
N VAL A 48 6.94 3.82 9.71
CA VAL A 48 8.25 4.49 9.73
C VAL A 48 8.18 6.02 9.72
N TRP A 49 7.03 6.60 9.37
CA TRP A 49 6.80 8.06 9.37
C TRP A 49 5.98 8.54 10.57
N GLY A 50 5.58 7.65 11.49
CA GLY A 50 4.76 7.97 12.66
C GLY A 50 3.33 7.43 12.57
N VAL A 51 2.41 8.10 13.29
CA VAL A 51 1.01 7.69 13.40
C VAL A 51 0.16 8.40 12.35
N PHE A 52 -0.66 7.64 11.61
CA PHE A 52 -1.56 8.19 10.61
C PHE A 52 -2.94 7.53 10.65
N GLU A 53 -3.95 8.37 10.40
CA GLU A 53 -5.29 7.92 10.00
C GLU A 53 -5.20 7.35 8.58
N THR A 54 -5.64 6.10 8.42
CA THR A 54 -5.64 5.38 7.15
C THR A 54 -7.06 5.04 6.74
N ASN A 55 -7.38 5.25 5.47
CA ASN A 55 -8.59 4.72 4.86
C ASN A 55 -8.27 3.51 3.99
N ARG A 56 -9.28 2.67 3.77
CA ARG A 56 -9.26 1.56 2.82
C ARG A 56 -10.49 1.64 1.93
N GLU A 57 -10.28 1.48 0.64
CA GLU A 57 -11.33 1.43 -0.36
C GLU A 57 -11.12 0.25 -1.30
N GLU A 58 -12.21 -0.41 -1.65
CA GLU A 58 -12.21 -1.46 -2.67
C GLU A 58 -12.32 -0.83 -4.05
N LEU A 59 -11.35 -1.13 -4.89
CA LEU A 59 -11.34 -0.74 -6.30
C LEU A 59 -11.81 -1.90 -7.15
N ARG A 60 -12.21 -1.59 -8.40
CA ARG A 60 -12.59 -2.61 -9.38
C ARG A 60 -11.53 -3.71 -9.58
N ASN A 61 -10.24 -3.37 -9.45
CA ASN A 61 -9.11 -4.28 -9.71
C ASN A 61 -8.23 -4.54 -8.48
N GLY A 62 -8.68 -4.17 -7.26
CA GLY A 62 -7.87 -4.35 -6.05
C GLY A 62 -8.31 -3.45 -4.91
N VAL A 63 -7.35 -2.89 -4.19
CA VAL A 63 -7.60 -2.01 -3.04
C VAL A 63 -6.77 -0.73 -3.11
N ARG A 64 -7.29 0.32 -2.50
CA ARG A 64 -6.59 1.57 -2.23
C ARG A 64 -6.52 1.82 -0.74
N PHE A 65 -5.39 2.31 -0.28
CA PHE A 65 -5.23 2.92 1.03
C PHE A 65 -4.78 4.37 0.89
N SER A 66 -5.15 5.21 1.85
CA SER A 66 -4.73 6.61 1.88
C SER A 66 -4.54 7.11 3.29
N LEU A 67 -3.51 7.94 3.48
CA LEU A 67 -3.23 8.60 4.76
C LEU A 67 -3.95 9.96 4.78
N SER A 68 -5.13 10.01 5.39
CA SER A 68 -6.04 11.17 5.31
C SER A 68 -5.51 12.42 6.02
N SER A 69 -4.71 12.22 7.08
CA SER A 69 -4.05 13.30 7.83
C SER A 69 -2.65 13.65 7.29
N CYS A 70 -2.16 12.96 6.25
CA CYS A 70 -0.83 13.21 5.71
C CYS A 70 -0.83 14.47 4.82
N PRO A 71 0.02 15.49 5.10
CA PRO A 71 0.09 16.72 4.31
C PRO A 71 0.43 16.49 2.83
N MET A 72 1.14 15.40 2.54
CA MET A 72 1.53 15.03 1.17
C MET A 72 0.48 14.20 0.44
N ALA A 73 -0.71 14.01 1.04
CA ALA A 73 -1.81 13.22 0.50
C ALA A 73 -1.35 11.85 0.00
N MET A 74 -0.52 11.16 0.80
CA MET A 74 0.02 9.86 0.44
C MET A 74 -1.11 8.84 0.30
N GLN A 75 -1.12 8.12 -0.82
CA GLN A 75 -2.00 6.98 -1.06
C GLN A 75 -1.24 5.89 -1.81
N TRP A 76 -1.65 4.65 -1.63
CA TRP A 76 -1.14 3.54 -2.44
C TRP A 76 -2.25 2.58 -2.83
N THR A 77 -2.05 1.91 -3.96
CA THR A 77 -2.95 0.89 -4.48
C THR A 77 -2.21 -0.42 -4.67
N VAL A 78 -2.90 -1.52 -4.42
CA VAL A 78 -2.46 -2.86 -4.81
C VAL A 78 -3.52 -3.43 -5.75
N THR A 79 -3.17 -3.61 -7.02
CA THR A 79 -4.11 -4.01 -8.07
C THR A 79 -3.55 -5.15 -8.93
N THR A 80 -4.44 -5.93 -9.55
CA THR A 80 -4.06 -7.05 -10.44
C THR A 80 -4.94 -7.08 -11.69
N GLY A 81 -4.59 -7.92 -12.67
CA GLY A 81 -5.42 -8.15 -13.86
C GLY A 81 -5.32 -7.07 -14.94
N HIS A 82 -4.35 -6.15 -14.84
CA HIS A 82 -4.14 -5.10 -15.83
C HIS A 82 -3.45 -5.66 -17.09
N GLN A 83 -3.95 -5.28 -18.27
CA GLN A 83 -3.24 -5.52 -19.53
C GLN A 83 -2.00 -4.61 -19.63
N PRO A 84 -0.92 -5.04 -20.31
CA PRO A 84 -0.76 -6.29 -21.06
C PRO A 84 -0.37 -7.52 -20.22
N SER A 85 -0.10 -7.34 -18.93
CA SER A 85 0.42 -8.38 -18.03
C SER A 85 -0.57 -8.71 -16.91
N PRO A 86 -1.69 -9.42 -17.19
CA PRO A 86 -2.76 -9.63 -16.22
C PRO A 86 -2.37 -10.45 -14.99
N GLN A 87 -1.21 -11.10 -15.05
CA GLN A 87 -0.62 -11.90 -13.97
C GLN A 87 0.27 -11.07 -13.03
N HIS A 88 0.49 -9.80 -13.34
CA HIS A 88 1.20 -8.89 -12.44
C HIS A 88 0.22 -8.28 -11.43
N THR A 89 0.63 -8.31 -10.17
CA THR A 89 0.12 -7.40 -9.14
C THR A 89 1.02 -6.17 -9.10
N VAL A 90 0.41 -5.00 -9.14
CA VAL A 90 1.07 -3.69 -9.16
C VAL A 90 0.84 -3.01 -7.82
N ILE A 91 1.95 -2.57 -7.21
CA ILE A 91 1.96 -1.69 -6.05
C ILE A 91 2.29 -0.31 -6.58
N HIS A 92 1.40 0.66 -6.36
CA HIS A 92 1.59 2.03 -6.84
C HIS A 92 1.32 3.01 -5.71
N CYS A 93 2.34 3.75 -5.30
CA CYS A 93 2.28 4.76 -4.26
C CYS A 93 2.42 6.16 -4.88
N THR A 94 1.64 7.13 -4.41
CA THR A 94 1.66 8.51 -4.89
C THR A 94 1.65 9.52 -3.75
N ILE A 95 2.26 10.68 -4.01
CA ILE A 95 2.18 11.88 -3.18
C ILE A 95 1.93 13.12 -4.04
N ASN A 96 1.33 14.16 -3.47
CA ASN A 96 0.97 15.43 -4.14
C ASN A 96 2.12 16.46 -4.18
N ARG A 97 3.38 15.98 -4.17
CA ARG A 97 4.59 16.81 -4.21
C ARG A 97 5.44 16.46 -5.43
N THR A 98 6.08 17.47 -6.01
CA THR A 98 7.05 17.35 -7.11
C THR A 98 8.48 17.21 -6.60
N GLU A 99 8.76 17.75 -5.41
CA GLU A 99 10.07 17.70 -4.75
C GLU A 99 9.88 17.37 -3.26
N GLN A 100 10.80 16.58 -2.72
CA GLN A 100 10.89 16.19 -1.31
C GLN A 100 12.36 15.93 -0.96
N ASP A 101 12.64 15.89 0.33
CA ASP A 101 13.96 15.50 0.81
C ASP A 101 14.34 14.08 0.30
N PRO A 102 15.60 13.86 -0.14
CA PRO A 102 16.05 12.56 -0.66
C PRO A 102 15.82 11.38 0.28
N ASP A 103 15.98 11.56 1.60
CA ASP A 103 15.78 10.48 2.56
C ASP A 103 14.30 10.07 2.62
N PHE A 104 13.40 11.05 2.53
CA PHE A 104 11.98 10.77 2.44
C PHE A 104 11.63 10.06 1.12
N ILE A 105 12.21 10.48 -0.01
CA ILE A 105 12.03 9.79 -1.31
C ILE A 105 12.51 8.33 -1.22
N ASN A 106 13.68 8.10 -0.63
CA ASN A 106 14.23 6.76 -0.42
C ASN A 106 13.30 5.91 0.46
N SER A 107 12.71 6.51 1.50
CA SER A 107 11.74 5.79 2.36
C SER A 107 10.45 5.39 1.61
N LEU A 108 9.98 6.20 0.65
CA LEU A 108 8.83 5.84 -0.19
C LEU A 108 9.16 4.73 -1.20
N GLN A 109 10.39 4.73 -1.74
CA GLN A 109 10.88 3.61 -2.55
C GLN A 109 10.93 2.33 -1.73
N GLN A 110 11.50 2.38 -0.53
CA GLN A 110 11.56 1.24 0.39
C GLN A 110 10.16 0.75 0.76
N PHE A 111 9.20 1.64 1.02
CA PHE A 111 7.82 1.26 1.33
C PHE A 111 7.17 0.41 0.24
N VAL A 112 7.39 0.76 -1.04
CA VAL A 112 6.84 0.02 -2.17
C VAL A 112 7.55 -1.34 -2.35
N GLU A 113 8.85 -1.41 -2.09
CA GLU A 113 9.60 -2.68 -2.08
C GLU A 113 9.20 -3.57 -0.89
N ASP A 114 8.93 -3.01 0.28
CA ASP A 114 8.45 -3.75 1.45
C ASP A 114 7.08 -4.37 1.20
N TRP A 115 6.19 -3.65 0.51
CA TRP A 115 4.91 -4.18 0.04
C TRP A 115 5.10 -5.35 -0.91
N LYS A 116 5.98 -5.19 -1.89
CA LYS A 116 6.31 -6.27 -2.83
C LYS A 116 6.86 -7.49 -2.09
N ALA A 117 7.82 -7.31 -1.20
CA ALA A 117 8.44 -8.39 -0.43
C ALA A 117 7.42 -9.10 0.48
N GLY A 118 6.55 -8.35 1.16
CA GLY A 118 5.50 -8.90 2.01
C GLY A 118 4.47 -9.70 1.21
N LEU A 119 4.07 -9.20 0.02
CA LEU A 119 3.23 -9.97 -0.91
C LEU A 119 3.95 -11.25 -1.35
N GLU A 120 5.19 -11.17 -1.86
CA GLU A 120 5.94 -12.36 -2.32
C GLU A 120 6.13 -13.42 -1.23
N THR A 121 6.28 -13.00 0.03
CA THR A 121 6.56 -13.90 1.16
C THR A 121 5.29 -14.53 1.73
N HIS A 122 4.17 -13.78 1.75
CA HIS A 122 3.00 -14.13 2.55
C HIS A 122 1.72 -14.37 1.76
N TRP A 123 1.78 -14.26 0.43
CA TRP A 123 0.66 -14.54 -0.45
C TRP A 123 0.29 -16.02 -0.48
#